data_AF-A0A1V5IH68-F1
#
_entry.id   AF-A0A1V5IH68-F1
#
_cell.length_a   1.000
_cell.length_b   1.000
_cell.length_c   1.000
_cell.angle_alpha   90.00
_cell.angle_beta   90.00
_cell.angle_gamma   90.00
#
_symmetry.space_group_name_H-M   'P 1'
#
loop_
_entity.id
_entity.type
_entity.pdbx_description
1 polymer ?
#
loop_
_entity_poly.entity_id
_entity_poly.type
_entity_poly.pdbx_seq_one_letter_code
_entity_poly.pdbx_strand_id
1 'polypeptide(L)'
;MVLRISITTDTEMMELIDKYAKENGIDRNRAIIEMIENGFTKATGTTPFSPNQKQTFEEYHDIKLSLEALKQSLMELTDEVKLIHHIIDVELVRDMKPVPFQSKKWWEFWKTP
;
A
#
# COMPACT_ATOMS: atom_id res chain seq x y z
N MET A 1 -18.89 11.76 6.81
CA MET A 1 -19.11 13.00 7.60
C MET A 1 -17.85 13.22 8.40
N VAL A 2 -17.10 14.31 8.15
CA VAL A 2 -15.81 14.56 8.80
C VAL A 2 -16.04 15.38 10.05
N LEU A 3 -15.65 14.86 11.22
CA LEU A 3 -15.74 15.57 12.49
C LEU A 3 -14.36 16.12 12.84
N ARG A 4 -14.23 17.44 12.97
CA ARG A 4 -13.01 18.10 13.43
C ARG A 4 -13.15 18.44 14.90
N ILE A 5 -12.26 17.90 15.73
CA ILE A 5 -12.18 18.22 17.16
C ILE A 5 -10.92 19.05 17.39
N SER A 6 -11.03 20.11 18.18
CA SER A 6 -9.90 20.90 18.64
C SER A 6 -9.91 20.87 20.17
N ILE A 7 -8.79 20.48 20.76
CA ILE A 7 -8.64 20.31 22.20
C ILE A 7 -7.51 21.23 22.65
N THR A 8 -7.75 21.98 23.73
CA THR A 8 -6.72 22.73 24.42
C THR A 8 -6.29 21.91 25.62
N THR A 9 -4.99 21.62 25.72
CA THR A 9 -4.40 20.83 26.80
C THR A 9 -3.22 21.56 27.40
N ASP A 10 -2.86 21.18 28.61
CA ASP A 10 -1.63 21.59 29.27
C ASP A 10 -0.40 20.93 28.62
N THR A 11 0.76 21.55 28.82
CA THR A 11 2.02 21.08 28.24
C THR A 11 2.46 19.72 28.78
N GLU A 12 2.20 19.44 30.06
CA GLU A 12 2.56 18.17 30.69
C GLU A 12 1.74 17.01 30.09
N MET A 13 0.44 17.21 29.88
CA MET A 13 -0.42 16.23 29.22
C MET A 13 0.00 15.95 27.78
N MET A 14 0.46 16.97 27.05
CA MET A 14 1.00 16.78 25.69
C MET A 14 2.29 15.96 25.68
N GLU A 15 3.17 16.16 26.66
CA GLU A 15 4.38 15.34 26.80
C GLU A 15 4.07 13.88 27.11
N LEU A 16 3.04 13.61 27.94
CA LEU A 16 2.57 12.26 28.23
C LEU A 16 1.99 11.57 26.99
N ILE A 17 1.21 12.30 26.20
CA ILE A 17 0.69 11.81 24.91
C ILE A 17 1.85 11.49 23.96
N ASP A 18 2.84 12.37 23.88
CA ASP A 18 4.02 12.16 23.03
C ASP A 18 4.85 10.95 23.45
N LYS A 19 4.98 10.73 24.76
CA LYS A 19 5.67 9.55 25.28
C LYS A 19 4.93 8.27 24.90
N TYR A 20 3.61 8.23 25.09
CA TYR A 20 2.78 7.09 24.70
C TYR A 20 2.79 6.85 23.18
N ALA A 21 2.74 7.91 22.37
CA ALA A 21 2.82 7.82 20.92
C ALA A 21 4.15 7.20 20.47
N LYS A 22 5.26 7.61 21.09
CA LYS A 22 6.59 7.03 20.85
C LYS A 22 6.69 5.57 21.26
N GLU A 23 6.15 5.20 22.42
CA GLU A 23 6.17 3.83 22.93
C GLU A 23 5.39 2.86 22.03
N ASN A 24 4.29 3.33 21.43
CA ASN A 24 3.44 2.51 20.54
C ASN A 24 3.74 2.69 19.05
N GLY A 25 4.67 3.59 18.68
CA GLY A 25 5.06 3.85 17.28
C GLY A 25 3.93 4.44 16.41
N ILE A 26 3.01 5.18 17.01
CA ILE A 26 1.83 5.77 16.33
C ILE A 26 1.91 7.30 16.28
N ASP A 27 1.15 7.91 15.36
CA ASP A 27 1.03 9.37 15.28
C ASP A 27 0.36 9.95 16.54
N ARG A 28 0.71 11.19 16.90
CA ARG A 28 0.16 11.90 18.07
C ARG A 28 -1.37 11.98 18.02
N ASN A 29 -1.97 12.27 16.86
CA ASN A 29 -3.43 12.36 16.76
C ASN A 29 -4.08 10.99 16.97
N ARG A 30 -3.42 9.91 16.50
CA ARG A 30 -3.87 8.53 16.69
C ARG A 30 -3.82 8.14 18.17
N ALA A 31 -2.73 8.48 18.85
CA ALA A 31 -2.57 8.29 20.29
C ALA A 31 -3.67 8.97 21.10
N ILE A 32 -4.03 10.22 20.77
CA ILE A 32 -5.10 10.96 21.46
C ILE A 32 -6.44 10.23 21.33
N ILE A 33 -6.79 9.77 20.12
CA ILE A 33 -8.04 9.05 19.88
C ILE A 33 -8.08 7.74 20.68
N GLU A 34 -7.01 6.96 20.63
CA GLU A 34 -6.92 5.68 21.34
C GLU A 34 -7.01 5.87 22.86
N MET A 35 -6.39 6.92 23.42
CA MET A 35 -6.53 7.25 24.84
C MET A 35 -7.96 7.63 25.21
N ILE A 36 -8.67 8.41 24.38
CA ILE A 36 -10.07 8.79 24.60
C ILE A 36 -10.97 7.56 24.56
N GLU A 37 -10.75 6.65 23.60
CA GLU A 37 -11.50 5.40 23.48
C GLU A 37 -11.27 4.47 24.67
N ASN A 38 -10.02 4.30 25.08
CA ASN A 38 -9.66 3.54 26.28
C ASN A 38 -10.27 4.15 27.55
N GLY A 39 -10.29 5.48 27.65
CA GLY A 39 -10.96 6.21 28.72
C GLY A 39 -12.48 5.99 28.73
N PHE A 40 -13.11 6.06 27.57
CA PHE A 40 -14.54 5.80 27.41
C PHE A 40 -14.90 4.37 27.83
N THR A 41 -14.15 3.39 27.33
CA THR A 41 -14.34 1.96 27.62
C THR A 41 -14.21 1.66 29.11
N LYS A 42 -13.22 2.27 29.78
CA LYS A 42 -13.05 2.17 31.24
C LYS A 42 -14.21 2.84 32.00
N ALA A 43 -14.74 3.95 31.50
CA ALA A 43 -15.81 4.71 32.15
C ALA A 43 -17.18 4.03 32.04
N THR A 44 -17.48 3.36 30.92
CA THR A 44 -18.78 2.68 30.71
C THR A 44 -18.80 1.23 31.18
N GLY A 45 -17.67 0.66 31.60
CA GLY A 45 -17.59 -0.73 32.09
C GLY A 45 -17.94 -1.80 31.05
N THR A 46 -18.14 -1.40 29.80
CA THR A 46 -18.36 -2.29 28.67
C THR A 46 -17.04 -2.94 28.27
N THR A 47 -17.05 -4.27 28.14
CA THR A 47 -16.02 -5.09 27.49
C THR A 47 -15.51 -4.40 26.21
N PRO A 48 -14.21 -4.59 25.84
CA PRO A 48 -13.54 -3.76 24.87
C PRO A 48 -14.32 -3.74 23.57
N PHE A 49 -14.92 -2.59 23.27
CA PHE A 49 -15.53 -2.36 21.99
C PHE A 49 -14.39 -2.38 20.96
N SER A 50 -14.38 -3.41 20.11
CA SER A 50 -13.30 -3.62 19.16
C SER A 50 -13.26 -2.43 18.19
N PRO A 51 -12.16 -1.65 18.15
CA PRO A 51 -12.15 -0.34 17.48
C PRO A 51 -12.06 -0.45 15.94
N ASN A 52 -12.08 -1.65 15.36
CA ASN A 52 -11.59 -1.86 14.00
C ASN A 52 -12.65 -2.03 12.90
N GLN A 53 -13.91 -1.63 13.09
CA GLN A 53 -14.91 -1.90 12.04
C GLN A 53 -15.24 -0.73 11.10
N LYS A 54 -14.84 0.51 11.41
CA LYS A 54 -15.11 1.65 10.51
C LYS A 54 -13.85 2.32 9.95
N GLN A 55 -12.77 2.41 10.73
CA GLN A 55 -11.49 2.98 10.24
C GLN A 55 -10.67 1.98 9.42
N THR A 56 -10.71 0.69 9.76
CA THR A 56 -10.10 -0.36 8.91
C THR A 56 -10.75 -0.42 7.53
N PHE A 57 -11.99 0.05 7.36
CA PHE A 57 -12.62 0.14 6.04
C PHE A 57 -12.09 1.29 5.18
N GLU A 58 -11.77 2.44 5.76
CA GLU A 58 -11.16 3.56 5.03
C GLU A 58 -9.72 3.22 4.65
N GLU A 59 -8.93 2.69 5.58
CA GLU A 59 -7.57 2.21 5.29
C GLU A 59 -7.58 1.07 4.26
N TYR A 60 -8.55 0.15 4.35
CA TYR A 60 -8.72 -0.91 3.34
C TYR A 60 -9.15 -0.37 1.98
N HIS A 61 -9.98 0.68 1.94
CA HIS A 61 -10.38 1.32 0.70
C HIS A 61 -9.18 1.98 0.00
N ASP A 62 -8.36 2.70 0.75
CA ASP A 62 -7.15 3.35 0.24
C ASP A 62 -6.10 2.32 -0.23
N ILE A 63 -5.92 1.22 0.52
CA ILE A 63 -5.07 0.10 0.11
C ILE A 63 -5.60 -0.54 -1.17
N LYS A 64 -6.91 -0.76 -1.27
CA LYS A 64 -7.54 -1.36 -2.46
C LYS A 64 -7.36 -0.48 -3.70
N LEU A 65 -7.59 0.83 -3.57
CA LEU A 65 -7.36 1.78 -4.67
C LEU A 65 -5.90 1.80 -5.11
N SER A 66 -4.96 1.78 -4.15
CA SER A 66 -3.52 1.72 -4.44
C SER A 66 -3.14 0.43 -5.17
N LEU A 67 -3.77 -0.69 -4.79
CA LEU A 67 -3.53 -1.99 -5.42
C LEU A 67 -4.14 -2.07 -6.82
N GLU A 68 -5.30 -1.46 -7.05
CA GLU A 68 -5.89 -1.32 -8.38
C GLU A 68 -5.02 -0.44 -9.30
N ALA A 69 -4.47 0.66 -8.78
CA ALA A 69 -3.52 1.49 -9.53
C ALA A 69 -2.24 0.72 -9.89
N LEU A 70 -1.66 -0.02 -8.95
CA LEU A 70 -0.49 -0.88 -9.21
C LEU A 70 -0.77 -1.96 -10.25
N LYS A 71 -1.96 -2.58 -10.20
CA LYS A 71 -2.38 -3.57 -11.19
C LYS A 71 -2.47 -2.94 -12.58
N GLN A 72 -3.00 -1.73 -12.69
CA GLN A 72 -3.08 -0.99 -13.95
C GLN A 72 -1.69 -0.69 -14.50
N SER A 73 -0.76 -0.18 -13.69
CA SER A 73 0.62 0.07 -14.12
C SER A 73 1.36 -1.21 -14.53
N LEU A 74 1.09 -2.35 -13.87
CA LEU A 74 1.66 -3.64 -14.28
C LEU A 74 1.10 -4.15 -15.61
N MET A 75 -0.19 -3.88 -15.90
CA MET A 75 -0.78 -4.21 -17.20
C MET A 75 -0.14 -3.38 -18.31
N GLU A 76 0.04 -2.08 -18.09
CA GLU A 76 0.71 -1.17 -19.02
C GLU A 76 2.15 -1.63 -19.30
N LEU A 77 2.91 -1.96 -18.25
CA LEU A 77 4.26 -2.52 -18.39
C LEU A 77 4.26 -3.84 -19.20
N THR A 78 3.27 -4.70 -18.97
CA THR A 78 3.15 -5.97 -19.70
C THR A 78 2.90 -5.73 -21.18
N ASP A 79 2.08 -4.75 -21.52
CA ASP A 79 1.79 -4.40 -22.92
C ASP A 79 2.97 -3.71 -23.60
N GLU A 80 3.72 -2.85 -22.89
CA GLU A 80 5.00 -2.32 -23.38
C GLU A 80 6.02 -3.44 -23.62
N VAL A 81 6.13 -4.41 -22.71
CA VAL A 81 7.02 -5.57 -22.89
C VAL A 81 6.59 -6.40 -24.09
N LYS A 82 5.29 -6.59 -24.34
CA LYS A 82 4.81 -7.27 -25.57
C LYS A 82 5.15 -6.47 -26.82
N LEU A 83 5.03 -5.14 -26.80
CA LEU A 83 5.41 -4.28 -27.92
C LEU A 83 6.90 -4.35 -28.20
N ILE A 84 7.74 -4.29 -27.15
CA ILE A 84 9.19 -4.47 -27.25
C ILE A 84 9.52 -5.84 -27.83
N HIS A 85 8.89 -6.93 -27.34
CA HIS A 85 9.06 -8.26 -27.94
C HIS A 85 8.67 -8.29 -29.42
N HIS A 86 7.56 -7.65 -29.79
CA HIS A 86 7.12 -7.61 -31.19
C HIS A 86 8.09 -6.83 -32.08
N ILE A 87 8.58 -5.68 -31.61
CA ILE A 87 9.57 -4.86 -32.33
C ILE A 87 10.87 -5.66 -32.50
N ILE A 88 11.36 -6.30 -31.44
CA ILE A 88 12.55 -7.16 -31.52
C ILE A 88 12.30 -8.30 -32.51
N ASP A 89 11.18 -9.02 -32.44
CA ASP A 89 10.87 -10.11 -33.38
C ASP A 89 10.84 -9.62 -34.84
N VAL A 90 10.27 -8.44 -35.10
CA VAL A 90 10.20 -7.85 -36.45
C VAL A 90 11.57 -7.38 -36.93
N GLU A 91 12.38 -6.76 -36.07
CA GLU A 91 13.73 -6.31 -36.40
C GLU A 91 14.69 -7.49 -36.60
N LEU A 92 14.62 -8.51 -35.72
CA LEU A 92 15.45 -9.72 -35.84
C LEU A 92 15.13 -10.50 -37.11
N VAL A 93 13.85 -10.59 -37.51
CA VAL A 93 13.42 -11.22 -38.77
C VAL A 93 13.84 -10.40 -39.99
N ARG A 94 13.90 -9.07 -39.88
CA ARG A 94 14.42 -8.20 -40.95
C ARG A 94 15.93 -8.34 -41.15
N ASP A 95 16.69 -8.47 -40.07
CA ASP A 95 18.15 -8.49 -40.10
C ASP A 95 18.74 -9.90 -40.29
N MET A 96 18.04 -10.97 -39.87
CA MET A 96 18.52 -12.34 -40.05
C MET A 96 18.07 -12.96 -41.38
N LYS A 97 18.96 -12.91 -42.39
CA LYS A 97 19.00 -13.97 -43.43
C LYS A 97 19.34 -15.31 -42.74
N PRO A 98 18.78 -16.44 -43.22
CA PRO A 98 18.58 -17.63 -42.38
C PRO A 98 19.92 -18.31 -42.09
N VAL A 99 20.42 -18.19 -40.86
CA VAL A 99 21.51 -19.02 -40.36
C VAL A 99 20.94 -19.98 -39.30
N PRO A 100 20.81 -21.29 -39.58
CA PRO A 100 19.98 -22.21 -38.80
C PRO A 100 20.44 -22.55 -37.37
N PHE A 101 21.58 -22.02 -36.90
CA PHE A 101 22.22 -22.48 -35.66
C PHE A 101 22.17 -21.47 -34.50
N GLN A 102 21.60 -20.28 -34.68
CA GLN A 102 21.40 -19.27 -33.62
C GLN A 102 19.93 -19.12 -33.19
N SER A 103 19.11 -20.16 -33.38
CA SER A 103 17.65 -20.10 -33.22
C SER A 103 17.15 -20.05 -31.78
N LYS A 104 18.02 -19.92 -30.77
CA LYS A 104 17.56 -19.67 -29.39
C LYS A 104 17.38 -18.18 -29.19
N LYS A 105 16.11 -17.77 -29.19
CA LYS A 105 15.68 -16.41 -28.92
C LYS A 105 16.17 -16.03 -27.51
N TRP A 106 16.90 -14.92 -27.38
CA TRP A 106 17.54 -14.51 -26.11
C TRP A 106 16.55 -14.28 -24.96
N TRP A 107 15.26 -14.08 -25.26
CA TRP A 107 14.17 -13.96 -24.30
C TRP A 107 13.55 -15.31 -23.87
N GLU A 108 13.96 -16.44 -24.46
CA GLU A 108 13.60 -17.79 -23.97
C GLU A 108 14.34 -18.16 -22.67
N PHE A 109 15.26 -17.31 -22.19
CA PHE A 109 16.00 -17.51 -20.95
C PHE A 109 15.10 -17.62 -19.70
N TRP A 110 13.93 -16.98 -19.73
CA TRP A 110 12.95 -17.02 -18.63
C TRP A 110 12.05 -18.25 -18.66
N LYS A 111 12.10 -19.05 -19.73
CA LYS A 111 11.41 -20.35 -19.81
C LYS A 111 12.35 -21.43 -19.29
N THR A 112 12.58 -21.47 -17.98
CA THR A 112 13.05 -22.71 -17.35
C THR A 112 11.97 -23.80 -17.45
N PRO A 113 12.36 -25.08 -17.59
CA PRO A 113 11.43 -26.21 -17.75
C PRO A 113 10.54 -26.44 -16.53
#